data_AF-A0A7W9MTW6-F1
#
_entry.id   AF-A0A7W9MTW6-F1
#
_cell.length_a   1.000
_cell.length_b   1.000
_cell.length_c   1.000
_cell.angle_alpha   90.00
_cell.angle_beta   90.00
_cell.angle_gamma   90.00
#
_symmetry.space_group_name_H-M   'P 1'
#
loop_
_entity.id
_entity.type
_entity.pdbx_description
1 polymer ?
#
loop_
_entity_poly.entity_id
_entity_poly.type
_entity_poly.pdbx_seq_one_letter_code
_entity_poly.pdbx_strand_id
1 'polypeptide(L)'
;MAGALDDALPRRWPAYTIAAGIGLFCVVVLGIALGEQVLTDKPMTSDGFVALGATGLRIVTIGIALAAVQRWGRIVPARLLSMALWAVALGQLAYPIAETVVKAAILLTLMEPVDKGISNMTPVGWFNFAAAWLVWGVPGCLFAILANDHRRRFQLSWLWAPVGAAGGVAGLAVLGLLIS
;
A
#
# COMPACT_ATOMS: atom_id res chain seq x y z
N MET A 1 -23.57 32.57 14.38
CA MET A 1 -22.19 32.29 14.84
C MET A 1 -22.16 30.99 15.64
N ALA A 2 -22.52 29.87 15.02
CA ALA A 2 -22.45 28.53 15.60
C ALA A 2 -21.68 27.65 14.61
N GLY A 3 -20.63 26.97 15.06
CA GLY A 3 -19.79 26.11 14.21
C GLY A 3 -18.30 26.09 14.55
N ALA A 4 -17.87 26.86 15.56
CA ALA A 4 -16.50 26.82 16.08
C ALA A 4 -16.35 25.69 17.13
N LEU A 5 -16.62 24.43 16.78
CA LEU A 5 -16.29 23.23 17.58
C LEU A 5 -16.18 21.95 16.72
N ASP A 6 -15.65 22.05 15.50
CA ASP A 6 -15.05 20.88 14.85
C ASP A 6 -13.56 20.82 15.23
N ASP A 7 -13.30 20.75 16.55
CA ASP A 7 -12.07 20.12 17.06
C ASP A 7 -12.20 18.61 16.80
N ALA A 8 -12.25 18.26 15.51
CA ALA A 8 -12.53 16.92 15.05
C ALA A 8 -11.38 16.05 15.51
N LEU A 9 -11.68 15.17 16.48
CA LEU A 9 -10.78 14.13 16.94
C LEU A 9 -10.11 13.48 15.72
N PRO A 10 -8.78 13.21 15.78
CA PRO A 10 -8.05 12.45 14.80
C PRO A 10 -8.87 11.34 14.15
N ARG A 11 -9.03 11.34 12.82
CA ARG A 11 -9.66 10.21 12.11
C ARG A 11 -8.78 8.98 12.31
N ARG A 12 -9.19 8.08 13.22
CA ARG A 12 -8.46 6.83 13.51
C ARG A 12 -8.89 5.67 12.62
N TRP A 13 -10.09 5.76 12.06
CA TRP A 13 -10.66 4.69 11.24
C TRP A 13 -9.76 4.27 10.06
N PRO A 14 -9.02 5.15 9.34
CA PRO A 14 -8.19 4.71 8.21
C PRO A 14 -7.11 3.73 8.66
N ALA A 15 -6.47 3.98 9.81
CA ALA A 15 -5.45 3.12 10.36
C ALA A 15 -6.00 1.74 10.76
N TYR A 16 -7.19 1.69 11.35
CA TYR A 16 -7.83 0.41 11.70
C TYR A 16 -8.32 -0.36 10.48
N THR A 17 -8.85 0.33 9.47
CA THR A 17 -9.24 -0.30 8.19
C THR A 17 -8.02 -0.87 7.46
N ILE A 18 -6.89 -0.14 7.44
CA ILE A 18 -5.62 -0.66 6.91
C ILE A 18 -5.20 -1.90 7.69
N ALA A 19 -5.18 -1.82 9.02
CA ALA A 19 -4.74 -2.92 9.87
C ALA A 19 -5.60 -4.18 9.68
N ALA A 20 -6.92 -4.03 9.67
CA ALA A 20 -7.85 -5.14 9.45
C ALA A 20 -7.76 -5.70 8.02
N GLY A 21 -7.77 -4.83 7.01
CA GLY A 21 -7.76 -5.26 5.61
C GLY A 21 -6.45 -5.94 5.21
N ILE A 22 -5.31 -5.29 5.48
CA ILE A 22 -3.98 -5.88 5.20
C ILE A 22 -3.73 -7.08 6.12
N GLY A 23 -4.16 -7.02 7.39
CA GLY A 23 -4.02 -8.12 8.33
C GLY A 23 -4.76 -9.38 7.87
N LEU A 24 -6.02 -9.24 7.44
CA LEU A 24 -6.79 -10.34 6.87
C LEU A 24 -6.10 -10.92 5.63
N PHE A 25 -5.62 -10.05 4.72
CA PHE A 25 -4.86 -10.49 3.55
C PHE A 25 -3.62 -11.30 3.94
N CYS A 26 -2.85 -10.85 4.94
CA CYS A 26 -1.68 -11.59 5.42
C CYS A 26 -2.05 -12.96 5.99
N VAL A 27 -3.14 -13.05 6.76
CA VAL A 27 -3.63 -14.32 7.32
C VAL A 27 -4.02 -15.29 6.21
N VAL A 28 -4.73 -14.82 5.19
CA VAL A 28 -5.14 -15.66 4.05
C VAL A 28 -3.92 -16.16 3.27
N VAL A 29 -2.99 -15.27 2.92
CA VAL A 29 -1.79 -15.62 2.14
C VAL A 29 -0.91 -16.61 2.91
N LEU A 30 -0.66 -16.36 4.21
CA LEU A 30 0.09 -17.31 5.04
C LEU A 30 -0.64 -18.63 5.19
N GLY A 31 -1.96 -18.62 5.37
CA GLY A 31 -2.76 -19.83 5.48
C GLY A 31 -2.66 -20.71 4.23
N ILE A 32 -2.68 -20.10 3.04
CA ILE A 32 -2.50 -20.81 1.77
C ILE A 32 -1.07 -21.36 1.67
N ALA A 33 -0.05 -20.51 1.86
CA ALA A 33 1.35 -20.90 1.71
C ALA A 33 1.76 -22.03 2.69
N LEU A 34 1.34 -21.92 3.97
CA LEU A 34 1.61 -22.94 4.97
C LEU A 34 0.75 -24.19 4.75
N GLY A 35 -0.50 -24.03 4.31
CA GLY A 35 -1.39 -25.14 3.99
C GLY A 35 -0.84 -26.02 2.88
N GLU A 36 -0.34 -25.43 1.79
CA GLU A 36 0.33 -26.17 0.71
C GLU A 36 1.58 -26.88 1.23
N GLN A 37 2.39 -26.26 2.06
CA GLN A 37 3.60 -26.88 2.59
C GLN A 37 3.29 -28.10 3.48
N VAL A 38 2.29 -27.99 4.36
CA VAL A 38 1.84 -29.09 5.24
C VAL A 38 1.21 -30.22 4.45
N LEU A 39 0.47 -29.92 3.38
CA LEU A 39 -0.24 -30.93 2.59
C LEU A 39 0.64 -31.67 1.59
N THR A 40 1.74 -31.05 1.14
CA THR A 40 2.58 -31.62 0.06
C THR A 40 3.91 -32.19 0.53
N ASP A 41 4.28 -32.00 1.80
CA ASP A 41 5.55 -32.47 2.42
C ASP A 41 6.82 -32.06 1.64
N LYS A 42 6.71 -30.98 0.86
CA LYS A 42 7.79 -30.44 0.03
C LYS A 42 8.55 -29.32 0.75
N PRO A 43 9.87 -29.20 0.53
CA PRO A 43 10.62 -28.06 1.02
C PRO A 43 10.07 -26.75 0.43
N MET A 44 10.13 -25.68 1.21
CA MET A 44 9.56 -24.38 0.83
C MET A 44 10.26 -23.86 -0.45
N THR A 45 9.47 -23.61 -1.48
CA THR A 45 9.96 -23.09 -2.76
C THR A 45 10.33 -21.61 -2.63
N SER A 46 11.06 -21.08 -3.62
CA SER A 46 11.39 -19.65 -3.72
C SER A 46 10.15 -18.76 -3.55
N ASP A 47 9.02 -19.17 -4.12
CA ASP A 47 7.74 -18.46 -4.04
C ASP A 47 7.21 -18.35 -2.61
N GLY A 48 7.41 -19.39 -1.79
CA GLY A 48 7.05 -19.36 -0.37
C GLY A 48 7.88 -18.36 0.42
N PHE A 49 9.19 -18.24 0.13
CA PHE A 49 10.04 -17.22 0.74
C PHE A 49 9.64 -15.80 0.32
N VAL A 50 9.28 -15.61 -0.95
CA VAL A 50 8.74 -14.32 -1.44
C VAL A 50 7.44 -13.97 -0.72
N ALA A 51 6.53 -14.94 -0.53
CA ALA A 51 5.28 -14.74 0.20
C ALA A 51 5.53 -14.36 1.68
N LEU A 52 6.49 -14.99 2.36
CA LEU A 52 6.89 -14.61 3.71
C LEU A 52 7.49 -13.20 3.78
N GLY A 53 8.41 -12.88 2.87
CA GLY A 53 9.03 -11.55 2.79
C GLY A 53 8.00 -10.45 2.53
N ALA A 54 7.09 -10.69 1.57
CA ALA A 54 5.98 -9.80 1.28
C ALA A 54 5.06 -9.63 2.51
N THR A 55 4.77 -10.72 3.22
CA THR A 55 3.97 -10.67 4.44
C THR A 55 4.65 -9.86 5.54
N GLY A 56 5.95 -10.06 5.76
CA GLY A 56 6.74 -9.27 6.70
C GLY A 56 6.66 -7.78 6.39
N LEU A 57 6.82 -7.41 5.11
CA LEU A 57 6.67 -6.03 4.65
C LEU A 57 5.26 -5.48 4.91
N ARG A 58 4.22 -6.30 4.70
CA ARG A 58 2.83 -5.92 5.01
C ARG A 58 2.62 -5.68 6.50
N ILE A 59 3.17 -6.51 7.39
CA ILE A 59 3.11 -6.26 8.85
C ILE A 59 3.78 -4.93 9.21
N VAL A 60 4.92 -4.60 8.59
CA VAL A 60 5.58 -3.29 8.77
C VAL A 60 4.65 -2.15 8.34
N THR A 61 3.96 -2.26 7.21
CA THR A 61 3.01 -1.22 6.77
C THR A 61 1.84 -1.05 7.75
N ILE A 62 1.30 -2.12 8.30
CA ILE A 62 0.29 -2.06 9.39
C ILE A 62 0.86 -1.31 10.60
N GLY A 63 2.10 -1.64 11.00
CA GLY A 63 2.80 -0.96 12.09
C GLY A 63 2.92 0.54 11.87
N ILE A 64 3.28 0.97 10.65
CA ILE A 64 3.35 2.39 10.25
C ILE A 64 1.98 3.07 10.37
N ALA A 65 0.91 2.42 9.90
CA ALA A 65 -0.44 2.98 10.01
C ALA A 65 -0.88 3.14 11.48
N LEU A 66 -0.63 2.12 12.31
CA LEU A 66 -0.97 2.16 13.73
C LEU A 66 -0.12 3.19 14.50
N ALA A 67 1.16 3.36 14.17
CA ALA A 67 2.02 4.38 14.76
C ALA A 67 1.44 5.80 14.58
N ALA A 68 0.75 6.08 13.48
CA ALA A 68 0.15 7.41 13.23
C ALA A 68 -1.01 7.77 14.17
N VAL A 69 -1.62 6.78 14.84
CA VAL A 69 -2.81 6.97 15.69
C VAL A 69 -2.61 6.53 17.14
N GLN A 70 -1.66 5.64 17.41
CA GLN A 70 -1.40 5.08 18.75
C GLN A 70 -0.39 5.91 19.54
N ARG A 71 -0.46 5.82 20.88
CA ARG A 71 0.40 6.59 21.79
C ARG A 71 1.89 6.27 21.62
N TRP A 72 2.22 4.99 21.42
CA TRP A 72 3.61 4.54 21.25
C TRP A 72 4.27 5.11 19.98
N GLY A 73 3.48 5.49 18.97
CA GLY A 73 4.01 6.10 17.75
C GLY A 73 4.65 7.48 17.96
N ARG A 74 4.44 8.12 19.13
CA ARG A 74 5.12 9.36 19.51
C ARG A 74 6.63 9.22 19.66
N ILE A 75 7.13 7.98 19.78
CA ILE A 75 8.57 7.68 19.83
C ILE A 75 9.21 7.95 18.45
N VAL A 76 8.45 7.82 17.36
CA VAL A 76 8.95 8.03 16.00
C VAL A 76 8.92 9.52 15.67
N PRO A 77 10.03 10.10 15.13
CA PRO A 77 10.04 11.48 14.68
C PRO A 77 8.91 11.75 13.69
N ALA A 78 8.14 12.82 13.91
CA ALA A 78 6.94 13.10 13.12
C ALA A 78 7.22 13.20 11.60
N ARG A 79 8.40 13.73 11.23
CA ARG A 79 8.89 13.80 9.85
C ARG A 79 9.11 12.42 9.24
N LEU A 80 9.79 11.52 9.97
CA LEU A 80 10.07 10.16 9.52
C LEU A 80 8.78 9.37 9.33
N LEU A 81 7.83 9.48 10.28
CA LEU A 81 6.54 8.81 10.16
C LEU A 81 5.72 9.37 8.99
N SER A 82 5.75 10.69 8.76
CA SER A 82 5.10 11.30 7.60
C SER A 82 5.70 10.81 6.28
N MET A 83 7.04 10.70 6.20
CA MET A 83 7.72 10.15 5.03
C MET A 83 7.34 8.69 4.78
N ALA A 84 7.32 7.87 5.84
CA ALA A 84 6.94 6.47 5.77
C ALA A 84 5.49 6.30 5.28
N LEU A 85 4.55 7.10 5.78
CA LEU A 85 3.15 7.07 5.33
C LEU A 85 3.02 7.40 3.83
N TRP A 86 3.74 8.42 3.34
CA TRP A 86 3.76 8.76 1.92
C TRP A 86 4.47 7.73 1.05
N ALA A 87 5.57 7.15 1.54
CA ALA A 87 6.28 6.07 0.87
C ALA A 87 5.36 4.85 0.66
N VAL A 88 4.65 4.45 1.71
CA VAL A 88 3.70 3.33 1.66
C VAL A 88 2.50 3.66 0.78
N ALA A 89 1.95 4.87 0.87
CA ALA A 89 0.85 5.30 0.00
C ALA A 89 1.26 5.18 -1.48
N LEU A 90 2.41 5.74 -1.85
CA LEU A 90 2.90 5.68 -3.23
C LEU A 90 3.19 4.25 -3.67
N GLY A 91 3.89 3.47 -2.85
CA GLY A 91 4.25 2.10 -3.20
C GLY A 91 3.03 1.21 -3.46
N GLN A 92 1.92 1.46 -2.78
CA GLN A 92 0.67 0.75 -3.03
C GLN A 92 -0.14 1.33 -4.20
N LEU A 93 -0.04 2.62 -4.49
CA LEU A 93 -0.79 3.27 -5.57
C LEU A 93 -0.10 3.17 -6.94
N ALA A 94 1.22 3.02 -6.98
CA ALA A 94 2.00 3.10 -8.21
C ALA A 94 1.49 2.16 -9.31
N TYR A 95 1.32 0.87 -8.97
CA TYR A 95 0.84 -0.14 -9.92
C TYR A 95 -0.61 0.12 -10.39
N PRO A 96 -1.62 0.20 -9.50
CA PRO A 96 -3.01 0.38 -9.96
C PRO A 96 -3.22 1.72 -10.68
N ILE A 97 -2.48 2.79 -10.33
CA ILE A 97 -2.53 4.05 -11.07
C ILE A 97 -1.92 3.86 -12.47
N ALA A 98 -0.74 3.25 -12.58
CA ALA A 98 -0.11 3.00 -13.88
C ALA A 98 -1.02 2.17 -14.80
N GLU A 99 -1.64 1.12 -14.26
CA GLU A 99 -2.60 0.31 -15.02
C GLU A 99 -3.85 1.11 -15.43
N THR A 100 -4.35 1.99 -14.55
CA THR A 100 -5.47 2.88 -14.88
C THR A 100 -5.12 3.80 -16.05
N VAL A 101 -3.92 4.40 -16.04
CA VAL A 101 -3.45 5.29 -17.11
C VAL A 101 -3.34 4.54 -18.44
N VAL A 102 -2.75 3.34 -18.43
CA VAL A 102 -2.60 2.53 -19.66
C VAL A 102 -3.95 2.11 -20.20
N LYS A 103 -4.86 1.60 -19.35
CA LYS A 103 -6.21 1.23 -19.78
C LYS A 103 -7.00 2.43 -20.31
N ALA A 104 -6.88 3.60 -19.67
CA ALA A 104 -7.50 4.82 -20.16
C ALA A 104 -6.95 5.24 -21.52
N ALA A 105 -5.64 5.17 -21.72
CA ALA A 105 -5.01 5.48 -23.02
C ALA A 105 -5.51 4.55 -24.13
N ILE A 106 -5.66 3.24 -23.85
CA ILE A 106 -6.22 2.27 -24.80
C ILE A 106 -7.68 2.60 -25.12
N LEU A 107 -8.51 2.87 -24.10
CA LEU A 107 -9.92 3.23 -24.30
C LEU A 107 -10.11 4.54 -25.08
N LEU A 108 -9.17 5.47 -24.95
CA LEU A 108 -9.13 6.73 -25.69
C LEU A 108 -8.46 6.59 -27.06
N THR A 109 -8.13 5.37 -27.51
CA THR A 109 -7.45 5.07 -28.79
C THR A 109 -6.07 5.74 -28.95
N LEU A 110 -5.44 6.11 -27.83
CA LEU A 110 -4.10 6.71 -27.80
C LEU A 110 -2.98 5.66 -27.81
N MET A 111 -3.32 4.38 -27.59
CA MET A 111 -2.37 3.27 -27.50
C MET A 111 -3.05 1.96 -27.93
N GLU A 112 -2.31 1.10 -28.63
CA GLU A 112 -2.79 -0.25 -28.97
C GLU A 112 -2.60 -1.23 -27.78
N PRO A 113 -3.56 -2.13 -27.53
CA PRO A 113 -3.43 -3.14 -26.50
C PRO A 113 -2.35 -4.17 -26.88
N VAL A 114 -1.49 -4.53 -25.92
CA VAL A 114 -0.48 -5.59 -26.06
C VAL A 114 -0.99 -6.91 -25.45
N ASP A 115 -2.23 -6.93 -24.95
CA ASP A 115 -2.94 -8.06 -24.33
C ASP A 115 -2.16 -8.80 -23.22
N LYS A 116 -1.23 -8.10 -22.57
CA LYS A 116 -0.42 -8.63 -21.47
C LYS A 116 -0.20 -7.57 -20.37
N GLY A 117 -0.02 -8.05 -19.14
CA GLY A 117 0.23 -7.19 -17.98
C GLY A 117 -0.82 -6.07 -17.84
N ILE A 118 -0.36 -4.85 -17.59
CA ILE A 118 -1.20 -3.67 -17.40
C ILE A 118 -2.01 -3.25 -18.64
N SER A 119 -1.69 -3.78 -19.82
CA SER A 119 -2.41 -3.51 -21.07
C SER A 119 -3.50 -4.53 -21.39
N ASN A 120 -3.68 -5.56 -20.56
CA ASN A 120 -4.62 -6.65 -20.83
C ASN A 120 -6.07 -6.17 -20.73
N MET A 121 -6.78 -6.10 -21.86
CA MET A 121 -8.18 -5.62 -21.93
C MET A 121 -9.24 -6.73 -21.85
N THR A 122 -8.83 -8.00 -21.68
CA THR A 122 -9.74 -9.14 -21.53
C THR A 122 -10.53 -9.08 -20.22
N PRO A 123 -11.62 -9.87 -20.06
CA PRO A 123 -12.35 -9.96 -18.78
C PRO A 123 -11.47 -10.33 -17.58
N VAL A 124 -10.49 -11.22 -17.79
CA VAL A 124 -9.51 -11.59 -16.75
C VAL A 124 -8.61 -10.41 -16.39
N GLY A 125 -8.18 -9.62 -17.38
CA GLY A 125 -7.43 -8.39 -17.16
C GLY A 125 -8.21 -7.37 -16.33
N TRP A 126 -9.51 -7.20 -16.61
CA TRP A 126 -10.38 -6.31 -15.82
C TRP A 126 -10.63 -6.80 -14.40
N PHE A 127 -10.79 -8.11 -14.21
CA PHE A 127 -10.89 -8.69 -12.88
C PHE A 127 -9.61 -8.46 -12.07
N ASN A 128 -8.44 -8.71 -12.68
CA ASN A 128 -7.15 -8.47 -12.03
C ASN A 128 -6.92 -7.00 -11.69
N PHE A 129 -7.32 -6.09 -12.57
CA PHE A 129 -7.29 -4.64 -12.32
C PHE A 129 -8.16 -4.23 -11.14
N ALA A 130 -9.39 -4.74 -11.06
CA ALA A 130 -10.28 -4.49 -9.92
C ALA A 130 -9.70 -5.05 -8.62
N ALA A 131 -9.13 -6.26 -8.67
CA ALA A 131 -8.43 -6.86 -7.52
C ALA A 131 -7.20 -6.03 -7.11
N ALA A 132 -6.43 -5.52 -8.07
CA ALA A 132 -5.28 -4.66 -7.81
C ALA A 132 -5.69 -3.36 -7.10
N TRP A 133 -6.77 -2.72 -7.54
CA TRP A 133 -7.33 -1.57 -6.85
C TRP A 133 -7.84 -1.91 -5.45
N LEU A 134 -8.49 -3.06 -5.26
CA LEU A 134 -8.99 -3.46 -3.95
C LEU A 134 -7.87 -3.75 -2.95
N VAL A 135 -6.83 -4.47 -3.37
CA VAL A 135 -5.74 -4.95 -2.51
C VAL A 135 -4.65 -3.90 -2.30
N TRP A 136 -4.42 -3.02 -3.27
CA TRP A 136 -3.34 -2.04 -3.23
C TRP A 136 -3.87 -0.61 -3.30
N GLY A 137 -4.79 -0.33 -4.22
CA GLY A 137 -5.34 1.01 -4.43
C GLY A 137 -6.08 1.57 -3.20
N VAL A 138 -7.03 0.82 -2.66
CA VAL A 138 -7.83 1.23 -1.49
C VAL A 138 -6.93 1.45 -0.27
N PRO A 139 -6.05 0.51 0.15
CA PRO A 139 -5.11 0.78 1.22
C PRO A 139 -4.19 1.97 0.94
N GLY A 140 -3.69 2.11 -0.30
CA GLY A 140 -2.85 3.24 -0.71
C GLY A 140 -3.55 4.60 -0.52
N CYS A 141 -4.82 4.71 -0.90
CA CYS A 141 -5.64 5.89 -0.65
C CYS A 141 -5.82 6.15 0.86
N LEU A 142 -6.06 5.10 1.67
CA LEU A 142 -6.17 5.24 3.12
C LEU A 142 -4.85 5.72 3.75
N PHE A 143 -3.71 5.24 3.27
CA PHE A 143 -2.40 5.73 3.68
C PHE A 143 -2.19 7.20 3.31
N ALA A 144 -2.60 7.62 2.11
CA ALA A 144 -2.52 9.03 1.69
C ALA A 144 -3.38 9.94 2.56
N ILE A 145 -4.60 9.51 2.91
CA ILE A 145 -5.47 10.23 3.86
C ILE A 145 -4.78 10.33 5.22
N LEU A 146 -4.26 9.22 5.74
CA LEU A 146 -3.57 9.18 7.04
C LEU A 146 -2.31 10.05 7.04
N ALA A 147 -1.55 10.07 5.94
CA ALA A 147 -0.37 10.91 5.76
C ALA A 147 -0.72 12.39 5.79
N ASN A 148 -1.80 12.78 5.09
CA ASN A 148 -2.26 14.17 5.08
C ASN A 148 -2.81 14.61 6.45
N ASP A 149 -3.57 13.75 7.13
CA ASP A 149 -4.07 14.02 8.49
C ASP A 149 -2.92 14.16 9.50
N HIS A 150 -1.92 13.28 9.42
CA HIS A 150 -0.71 13.34 10.24
C HIS A 150 0.08 14.62 9.97
N ARG A 151 0.30 14.97 8.69
CA ARG A 151 0.96 16.21 8.30
C ARG A 151 0.26 17.44 8.89
N ARG A 152 -1.06 17.53 8.76
CA ARG A 152 -1.86 18.65 9.29
C ARG A 152 -1.76 18.74 10.81
N ARG A 153 -1.84 17.61 11.51
CA ARG A 153 -1.73 17.55 12.98
C ARG A 153 -0.39 18.07 13.49
N PHE A 154 0.71 17.71 12.82
CA PHE A 154 2.05 18.12 13.21
C PHE A 154 2.57 19.35 12.45
N GLN A 155 1.69 20.04 11.71
CA GLN A 155 1.99 21.23 10.90
C GLN A 155 3.25 21.08 10.03
N LEU A 156 3.45 19.90 9.46
CA LEU A 156 4.63 19.59 8.65
C LEU A 156 4.50 20.20 7.25
N SER A 157 5.63 20.64 6.70
CA SER A 157 5.71 21.10 5.30
C SER A 157 5.32 19.97 4.33
N TRP A 158 4.69 20.35 3.21
CA TRP A 158 4.37 19.40 2.13
C TRP A 158 5.61 18.77 1.51
N LEU A 159 6.78 19.40 1.65
CA LEU A 159 8.06 18.91 1.09
C LEU A 159 8.43 17.50 1.59
N TRP A 160 7.94 17.07 2.75
CA TRP A 160 8.20 15.71 3.24
C TRP A 160 7.43 14.63 2.48
N ALA A 161 6.34 14.99 1.78
CA ALA A 161 5.59 14.08 0.92
C ALA A 161 6.42 13.60 -0.29
N PRO A 162 6.98 14.48 -1.16
CA PRO A 162 7.83 14.05 -2.26
C PRO A 162 9.13 13.38 -1.79
N VAL A 163 9.69 13.79 -0.64
CA VAL A 163 10.89 13.13 -0.09
C VAL A 163 10.57 11.69 0.36
N GLY A 164 9.46 11.48 1.07
CA GLY A 164 8.98 10.15 1.44
C GLY A 164 8.64 9.31 0.23
N ALA A 165 7.94 9.88 -0.75
CA ALA A 165 7.64 9.26 -2.03
C ALA A 165 8.90 8.79 -2.78
N ALA A 166 9.91 9.67 -2.93
CA ALA A 166 11.19 9.34 -3.56
C ALA A 166 11.91 8.21 -2.79
N GLY A 167 11.89 8.26 -1.46
CA GLY A 167 12.41 7.18 -0.62
C GLY A 167 11.67 5.85 -0.84
N GLY A 168 10.36 5.89 -1.02
CA GLY A 168 9.55 4.72 -1.37
C GLY A 168 9.92 4.13 -2.73
N VAL A 169 10.11 4.97 -3.75
CA VAL A 169 10.56 4.53 -5.09
C VAL A 169 11.96 3.92 -5.01
N ALA A 170 12.89 4.56 -4.31
CA ALA A 170 14.23 4.02 -4.11
C ALA A 170 14.20 2.67 -3.38
N GLY A 171 13.36 2.54 -2.35
CA GLY A 171 13.17 1.27 -1.64
C GLY A 171 12.61 0.16 -2.54
N LEU A 172 11.63 0.48 -3.39
CA LEU A 172 11.09 -0.46 -4.39
C LEU A 172 12.16 -0.86 -5.41
N ALA A 173 12.99 0.09 -5.87
CA ALA A 173 14.06 -0.21 -6.81
C ALA A 173 15.11 -1.14 -6.20
N VAL A 174 15.52 -0.90 -4.95
CA VAL A 174 16.44 -1.79 -4.22
C VAL A 174 15.83 -3.17 -4.02
N LEU A 175 14.56 -3.26 -3.61
CA LEU A 175 13.86 -4.55 -3.51
C LEU A 175 13.84 -5.30 -4.84
N GLY A 176 13.56 -4.59 -5.94
CA GLY A 176 13.62 -5.15 -7.29
C GLY A 176 14.98 -5.74 -7.59
N LEU A 177 16.06 -4.99 -7.34
CA LEU A 177 17.45 -5.42 -7.55
C LEU A 177 17.87 -6.60 -6.66
N LEU A 178 17.29 -6.75 -5.47
CA LEU A 178 17.62 -7.86 -4.57
C LEU A 178 16.91 -9.18 -4.93
N ILE A 179 15.81 -9.10 -5.68
CA ILE A 179 14.97 -10.26 -6.04
C ILE A 179 15.23 -10.70 -7.50
N SER A 180 15.89 -9.86 -8.31
CA SER A 180 16.29 -10.18 -9.69
C SER A 180 17.66 -10.84 -9.75
#